data_AF-A0A942A6Q9-F1
#
_entry.id   AF-A0A942A6Q9-F1
#
_cell.length_a   1.000
_cell.length_b   1.000
_cell.length_c   1.000
_cell.angle_alpha   90.00
_cell.angle_beta   90.00
_cell.angle_gamma   90.00
#
_symmetry.space_group_name_H-M   'P 1'
#
loop_
_entity.id
_entity.type
_entity.pdbx_description
1 polymer ?
#
loop_
_entity_poly.entity_id
_entity_poly.type
_entity_poly.pdbx_seq_one_letter_code
_entity_poly.pdbx_strand_id
1 'polypeptide(L)'
;MKEVDKGRGVSYVASVSYGRIGLLVVESDIDSRDVRLAINKVIAGESLSQEETNILSAVDVCYVYFDKDKNVQTQKGGLDVVNAYKEAILKEKDCIYPVEFSLSDYTDHSLNSISFSCRAEE
;
A
#
# COMPACT_ATOMS: atom_id res chain seq x y z
N MET A 1 -3.56 20.47 30.12
CA MET A 1 -4.50 20.91 29.07
C MET A 1 -5.27 22.12 29.55
N LYS A 2 -5.45 23.14 28.71
CA LYS A 2 -6.35 24.25 29.03
C LYS A 2 -7.79 23.77 28.84
N GLU A 3 -8.75 24.36 29.55
CA GLU A 3 -10.20 24.05 29.42
C GLU A 3 -10.67 24.11 27.96
N VAL A 4 -10.14 25.05 27.19
CA VAL A 4 -10.44 25.24 25.74
C VAL A 4 -10.06 24.01 24.91
N ASP A 5 -9.04 23.24 25.32
CA ASP A 5 -8.59 22.05 24.59
C ASP A 5 -9.52 20.86 24.85
N LYS A 6 -10.16 20.78 26.02
CA LYS A 6 -11.08 19.68 26.37
C LYS A 6 -12.32 19.65 25.47
N GLY A 7 -12.83 20.81 25.08
CA GLY A 7 -14.03 20.93 24.24
C GLY A 7 -13.82 20.57 22.76
N ARG A 8 -12.57 20.38 22.32
CA ARG A 8 -12.23 20.06 20.93
C ARG A 8 -12.07 18.55 20.68
N GLY A 9 -12.11 17.73 21.72
CA GLY A 9 -11.69 16.34 21.68
C GLY A 9 -10.17 16.26 21.54
N VAL A 10 -9.50 15.63 22.51
CA VAL A 10 -8.05 15.43 22.45
C VAL A 10 -7.79 13.95 22.32
N SER A 11 -6.89 13.59 21.41
CA SER A 11 -6.47 12.21 21.21
C SER A 11 -4.96 12.10 21.24
N TYR A 12 -4.48 10.92 21.58
CA TYR A 12 -3.06 10.58 21.55
C TYR A 12 -2.84 9.34 20.70
N VAL A 13 -1.63 9.20 20.17
CA VAL A 13 -1.22 7.99 19.44
C VAL A 13 -1.06 6.86 20.45
N ALA A 14 -1.93 5.86 20.37
CA ALA A 14 -1.94 4.71 21.28
C ALA A 14 -0.99 3.61 20.82
N SER A 15 -0.80 3.44 19.51
CA SER A 15 0.19 2.53 18.93
C SER A 15 0.66 3.01 17.56
N VAL A 16 1.84 2.54 17.16
CA VAL A 16 2.39 2.70 15.81
C VAL A 16 2.92 1.35 15.34
N SER A 17 2.42 0.86 14.21
CA SER A 17 2.94 -0.32 13.53
C SER A 17 3.99 0.12 12.51
N TYR A 18 5.10 -0.60 12.50
CA TYR A 18 6.21 -0.36 11.59
C TYR A 18 6.30 -1.48 10.58
N GLY A 19 6.53 -1.13 9.32
CA GLY A 19 6.57 -2.08 8.23
C GLY A 19 7.13 -1.47 6.96
N ARG A 20 6.88 -2.16 5.85
CA ARG A 20 7.24 -1.69 4.51
C ARG A 20 5.96 -1.35 3.79
N ILE A 21 5.99 -0.27 3.02
CA ILE A 21 4.86 0.13 2.21
C ILE A 21 5.30 0.26 0.76
N GLY A 22 4.57 -0.43 -0.10
CA GLY A 22 4.70 -0.38 -1.55
C GLY A 22 3.37 -0.79 -2.12
N LEU A 23 2.90 -0.05 -3.12
CA LEU A 23 1.61 -0.31 -3.76
C LEU A 23 1.87 -0.77 -5.19
N LEU A 24 1.39 -1.97 -5.52
CA LEU A 24 1.33 -2.44 -6.90
C LEU A 24 -0.07 -2.19 -7.43
N VAL A 25 -0.21 -1.19 -8.31
CA VAL A 25 -1.45 -0.89 -9.01
C VAL A 25 -1.42 -1.61 -10.35
N VAL A 26 -2.50 -2.32 -10.65
CA VAL A 26 -2.61 -3.13 -11.86
C VAL A 26 -3.92 -2.77 -12.54
N GLU A 27 -3.83 -2.39 -13.81
CA GLU A 27 -4.95 -2.06 -14.66
C GLU A 27 -5.04 -3.07 -15.79
N SER A 28 -6.24 -3.60 -16.04
CA SER A 28 -6.47 -4.60 -17.08
C SER A 28 -7.96 -4.71 -17.43
N ASP A 29 -8.22 -5.02 -18.70
CA ASP A 29 -9.54 -5.44 -19.19
C ASP A 29 -9.83 -6.94 -18.94
N ILE A 30 -8.83 -7.70 -18.47
CA ILE A 30 -8.94 -9.13 -18.16
C ILE A 30 -9.54 -9.32 -16.76
N ASP A 31 -10.16 -10.48 -16.50
CA ASP A 31 -10.68 -10.82 -15.17
C ASP A 31 -9.60 -10.67 -14.10
N SER A 32 -9.90 -9.83 -13.09
CA SER A 32 -8.97 -9.49 -12.02
C SER A 32 -8.47 -10.70 -11.21
N ARG A 33 -9.22 -11.81 -11.18
CA ARG A 33 -8.80 -13.04 -10.48
C ARG A 33 -7.64 -13.70 -11.20
N ASP A 34 -7.70 -13.77 -12.52
CA ASP A 34 -6.67 -14.40 -13.35
C ASP A 34 -5.40 -13.57 -13.37
N VAL A 35 -5.54 -12.24 -13.49
CA VAL A 35 -4.42 -11.29 -13.36
C VAL A 35 -3.74 -11.43 -11.99
N ARG A 36 -4.53 -11.47 -10.91
CA ARG A 36 -4.00 -11.61 -9.55
C ARG A 36 -3.27 -12.93 -9.35
N LEU A 37 -3.78 -14.03 -9.91
CA LEU A 37 -3.11 -15.33 -9.85
C LEU A 37 -1.76 -15.30 -10.56
N ALA A 38 -1.70 -14.76 -11.78
CA ALA A 38 -0.45 -14.65 -12.53
C ALA A 38 0.59 -13.77 -11.80
N ILE A 39 0.19 -12.63 -11.25
CA ILE A 39 1.07 -11.75 -10.45
C ILE A 39 1.59 -12.47 -9.19
N ASN A 40 0.72 -13.16 -8.46
CA ASN A 40 1.10 -13.89 -7.26
C ASN A 40 2.14 -14.98 -7.56
N LYS A 41 2.03 -15.66 -8.72
CA LYS A 41 3.05 -16.61 -9.17
C LYS A 41 4.41 -15.96 -9.42
N VAL A 42 4.44 -14.80 -10.08
CA VAL A 42 5.69 -14.04 -10.28
C VAL A 42 6.32 -13.71 -8.93
N ILE A 43 5.53 -13.19 -7.99
CA ILE A 43 5.98 -12.85 -6.63
C ILE A 43 6.53 -14.10 -5.91
N ALA A 44 5.84 -15.23 -6.01
CA ALA A 44 6.27 -16.51 -5.45
C ALA A 44 7.50 -17.11 -6.14
N GLY A 45 7.87 -16.63 -7.34
CA GLY A 45 8.95 -17.18 -8.15
C GLY A 45 8.59 -18.48 -8.85
N GLU A 46 7.30 -18.73 -9.05
CA GLU A 46 6.80 -19.85 -9.82
C GLU A 46 6.91 -19.59 -11.33
N SER A 47 6.99 -20.66 -12.12
CA SER A 47 6.96 -20.55 -13.58
C SER A 47 5.56 -20.22 -14.06
N LEU A 48 5.48 -19.31 -15.04
CA LEU A 48 4.22 -18.94 -15.67
C LEU A 48 3.89 -19.87 -16.83
N SER A 49 2.62 -20.18 -17.01
CA SER A 49 2.11 -20.78 -18.23
C SER A 49 2.15 -19.76 -19.39
N GLN A 50 1.95 -20.24 -20.61
CA GLN A 50 1.84 -19.35 -21.77
C GLN A 50 0.64 -18.41 -21.66
N GLU A 51 -0.48 -18.92 -21.11
CA GLU A 51 -1.69 -18.13 -20.86
C GLU A 51 -1.42 -17.01 -19.85
N GLU A 52 -0.78 -17.34 -18.72
CA GLU A 52 -0.41 -16.37 -17.68
C GLU A 52 0.58 -15.32 -18.22
N THR A 53 1.51 -15.75 -19.08
CA THR A 53 2.45 -14.84 -19.75
C THR A 53 1.71 -13.86 -20.67
N ASN A 54 0.71 -14.35 -21.42
CA ASN A 54 -0.11 -13.50 -22.28
C ASN A 54 -0.93 -12.51 -21.46
N ILE A 55 -1.50 -12.95 -20.33
CA ILE A 55 -2.22 -12.08 -19.39
C ILE A 55 -1.30 -10.94 -18.95
N LEU A 56 -0.10 -11.24 -18.44
CA LEU A 56 0.83 -10.23 -17.94
C LEU A 56 1.42 -9.32 -19.04
N SER A 57 1.35 -9.72 -20.30
CA SER A 57 1.74 -8.86 -21.43
C SER A 57 0.66 -7.82 -21.80
N ALA A 58 -0.56 -7.99 -21.31
CA ALA A 58 -1.72 -7.15 -21.61
C ALA A 58 -2.19 -6.30 -20.41
N VAL A 59 -1.41 -6.24 -19.33
CA VAL A 59 -1.71 -5.42 -18.16
C VAL A 59 -0.78 -4.21 -18.07
N ASP A 60 -1.33 -3.10 -17.61
CA ASP A 60 -0.57 -1.92 -17.23
C ASP A 60 -0.27 -1.99 -15.73
N VAL A 61 1.01 -1.94 -15.37
CA VAL A 61 1.46 -2.06 -13.99
C VAL A 61 2.13 -0.75 -13.56
N CYS A 62 1.76 -0.27 -12.38
CA CYS A 62 2.40 0.86 -11.72
C CYS A 62 2.81 0.45 -10.29
N TYR A 63 4.11 0.52 -10.02
CA TYR A 63 4.64 0.35 -8.67
C TYR A 63 4.89 1.73 -8.04
N VAL A 64 4.20 1.99 -6.93
CA VAL A 64 4.37 3.21 -6.11
C VAL A 64 5.09 2.86 -4.81
N TYR A 65 6.18 3.56 -4.53
CA TYR A 65 7.00 3.35 -3.33
C TYR A 65 7.61 4.65 -2.81
N PHE A 66 8.21 4.58 -1.63
CA PHE A 66 8.94 5.71 -1.06
C PHE A 66 10.44 5.44 -1.16
N ASP A 67 11.21 6.43 -1.61
CA ASP A 67 12.67 6.35 -1.57
C ASP A 67 13.22 6.58 -0.14
N LYS A 68 14.55 6.53 -0.01
CA LYS A 68 15.25 6.73 1.26
C LYS A 68 15.01 8.11 1.87
N ASP A 69 14.71 9.10 1.04
CA ASP A 69 14.40 10.48 1.44
C ASP A 69 12.90 10.70 1.68
N LYS A 70 12.09 9.63 1.65
CA LYS A 70 10.63 9.61 1.86
C LYS A 70 9.86 10.34 0.76
N ASN A 71 10.44 10.50 -0.42
CA ASN A 71 9.71 11.01 -1.59
C ASN A 71 8.97 9.86 -2.27
N VAL A 72 7.77 10.16 -2.77
CA VAL A 72 6.99 9.21 -3.55
C VAL A 72 7.64 9.01 -4.92
N GLN A 73 7.86 7.75 -5.28
CA GLN A 73 8.37 7.31 -6.56
C GLN A 73 7.34 6.42 -7.25
N THR A 74 7.30 6.48 -8.58
CA THR A 74 6.39 5.66 -9.40
C THR A 74 7.15 5.05 -10.57
N GLN A 75 7.01 3.73 -10.77
CA GLN A 75 7.54 3.01 -11.91
C GLN A 75 6.39 2.37 -12.68
N LYS A 76 6.26 2.69 -13.98
CA LYS A 76 5.23 2.13 -14.87
C LYS A 76 5.85 1.16 -15.86
N GLY A 77 5.13 0.10 -16.21
CA GLY A 77 5.60 -0.95 -17.12
C GLY A 77 4.75 -2.20 -17.01
N GLY A 78 5.36 -3.37 -17.15
CA GLY A 78 4.68 -4.67 -17.11
C GLY A 78 5.35 -5.63 -16.14
N LEU A 79 5.78 -6.79 -16.65
CA LEU A 79 6.41 -7.84 -15.85
C LEU A 79 7.69 -7.39 -15.13
N ASP A 80 8.46 -6.48 -15.73
CA ASP A 80 9.65 -5.88 -15.12
C ASP A 80 9.32 -5.12 -13.83
N VAL A 81 8.19 -4.41 -13.80
CA VAL A 81 7.69 -3.68 -12.63
C VAL A 81 7.21 -4.63 -11.53
N VAL A 82 6.53 -5.72 -11.90
CA VAL A 82 6.15 -6.78 -10.94
C VAL A 82 7.39 -7.40 -10.30
N ASN A 83 8.44 -7.62 -11.09
CA ASN A 83 9.71 -8.11 -10.55
C ASN A 83 10.39 -7.06 -9.66
N ALA A 84 10.39 -5.79 -10.02
CA ALA A 84 10.92 -4.72 -9.16
C ALA A 84 10.18 -4.68 -7.79
N TYR A 85 8.85 -4.78 -7.82
CA TYR A 85 8.04 -4.86 -6.60
C TYR A 85 8.41 -6.08 -5.75
N LYS A 86 8.53 -7.27 -6.36
CA LYS A 86 8.97 -8.50 -5.70
C LYS A 86 10.33 -8.33 -5.02
N GLU A 87 11.29 -7.75 -5.72
CA GLU A 87 12.64 -7.54 -5.19
C GLU A 87 12.61 -6.56 -4.01
N ALA A 88 11.83 -5.49 -4.08
CA ALA A 88 11.67 -4.53 -3.00
C ALA A 88 11.08 -5.19 -1.73
N ILE A 89 10.02 -5.99 -1.85
CA ILE A 89 9.41 -6.64 -0.68
C ILE A 89 10.31 -7.72 -0.06
N LEU A 90 11.14 -8.41 -0.86
CA LEU A 90 11.99 -9.51 -0.39
C LEU A 90 13.37 -9.06 0.11
N LYS A 91 14.01 -8.09 -0.54
CA LYS A 91 15.44 -7.75 -0.34
C LYS A 91 15.68 -6.46 0.43
N GLU A 92 14.80 -5.46 0.36
CA GLU A 92 14.99 -4.19 1.06
C GLU A 92 14.60 -4.28 2.55
N LYS A 93 15.40 -5.04 3.31
CA LYS A 93 15.06 -5.35 4.71
C LYS A 93 15.21 -4.16 5.67
N ASP A 94 16.03 -3.19 5.30
CA ASP A 94 16.45 -2.10 6.19
C ASP A 94 15.53 -0.87 6.14
N CYS A 95 14.55 -0.84 5.22
CA CYS A 95 13.65 0.29 5.03
C CYS A 95 12.32 0.06 5.77
N ILE A 96 12.31 0.30 7.08
CA ILE A 96 11.13 0.15 7.94
C ILE A 96 10.57 1.54 8.30
N TYR A 97 9.29 1.75 8.01
CA TYR A 97 8.57 3.01 8.22
C TYR A 97 7.33 2.81 9.10
N PRO A 98 6.85 3.85 9.82
CA PRO A 98 5.53 3.79 10.42
C PRO A 98 4.47 3.69 9.32
N VAL A 99 3.70 2.60 9.30
CA VAL A 99 2.68 2.31 8.26
C VAL A 99 1.26 2.45 8.76
N GLU A 100 1.06 2.29 10.07
CA GLU A 100 -0.24 2.36 10.71
C GLU A 100 -0.08 2.96 12.10
N PHE A 101 -1.08 3.68 12.56
CA PHE A 101 -1.18 4.15 13.93
C PHE A 101 -2.62 4.06 14.41
N SER A 102 -2.80 3.89 15.72
CA SER A 102 -4.10 3.98 16.36
C SER A 102 -4.17 5.23 17.23
N LEU A 103 -5.38 5.78 17.35
CA LEU A 103 -5.67 6.91 18.21
C LEU A 103 -6.58 6.47 19.34
N SER A 104 -6.33 7.01 20.54
CA SER A 104 -7.26 6.89 21.67
C SER A 104 -7.68 8.26 22.15
N ASP A 105 -8.93 8.38 22.58
CA ASP A 105 -9.42 9.58 23.27
C ASP A 105 -8.68 9.77 24.59
N TYR A 106 -8.30 11.01 24.89
CA TYR A 106 -7.50 11.32 26.07
C TYR A 106 -8.30 11.21 27.38
N THR A 107 -9.62 11.36 27.33
CA THR A 107 -10.49 11.41 28.51
C THR A 107 -10.98 10.04 28.95
N ASP A 108 -11.35 9.18 28.00
CA ASP A 108 -11.91 7.85 28.29
C ASP A 108 -11.10 6.67 27.73
N HIS A 109 -10.00 6.95 27.02
CA HIS A 109 -9.10 5.96 26.41
C HIS A 109 -9.75 5.05 25.35
N SER A 110 -10.96 5.38 24.90
CA SER A 110 -11.63 4.65 23.83
C SER A 110 -10.92 4.82 22.49
N LEU A 111 -11.09 3.86 21.58
CA LEU A 111 -10.52 3.95 20.23
C LEU A 111 -11.17 5.10 19.47
N ASN A 112 -10.34 5.99 18.92
CA ASN A 112 -10.79 7.10 18.09
C ASN A 112 -10.51 6.83 16.60
N SER A 113 -11.25 7.49 15.71
CA SER A 113 -11.13 7.30 14.27
C SER A 113 -11.11 8.64 13.52
N ILE A 114 -10.34 8.68 12.43
CA ILE A 114 -10.36 9.78 11.47
C ILE A 114 -11.34 9.39 10.37
N SER A 115 -12.44 10.14 10.25
CA SER A 115 -13.41 9.96 9.17
C SER A 115 -13.21 11.01 8.09
N PHE A 116 -13.09 10.58 6.85
CA PHE A 116 -13.06 11.44 5.67
C PHE A 116 -14.11 10.97 4.67
N SER A 117 -14.68 11.92 3.93
CA SER A 117 -15.62 11.65 2.84
C SER A 117 -15.13 12.38 1.60
N CYS A 118 -15.04 11.68 0.48
CA CYS A 118 -14.76 12.29 -0.81
C CYS A 118 -16.07 12.39 -1.59
N ARG A 119 -16.36 13.54 -2.18
CA ARG A 119 -17.44 13.70 -3.15
C ARG A 119 -16.79 13.73 -4.53
N ALA A 120 -17.14 12.77 -5.39
CA ALA A 120 -16.84 12.91 -6.81
C ALA A 120 -17.80 13.97 -7.35
N GLU A 121 -17.27 15.02 -7.96
CA GLU A 121 -18.07 15.92 -8.79
C GLU A 121 -18.44 15.16 -10.08
N GLU A 122 -19.73 15.09 -10.40
CA GLU A 122 -20.27 14.54 -11.66
C GLU A 122 -20.09 15.51 -12.83
#